data_AF-A0A7C5SSW8-F1
#
_entry.id   AF-A0A7C5SSW8-F1
#
_cell.length_a   1.000
_cell.length_b   1.000
_cell.length_c   1.000
_cell.angle_alpha   90.00
_cell.angle_beta   90.00
_cell.angle_gamma   90.00
#
_symmetry.space_group_name_H-M   'P 1'
#
loop_
_entity.id
_entity.type
_entity.pdbx_description
1 polymer ?
#
loop_
_entity_poly.entity_id
_entity_poly.type
_entity_poly.pdbx_seq_one_letter_code
_entity_poly.pdbx_strand_id
1 'polypeptide(L)'
;EVLAEHERRGGARVYLTVAGRSNALSGLADAQVAAPVIACPPLGSGPWAPYDLASSLRMPSGVAPLVVLDPENAALAAVKILALAEPGLAEAVRSYQAAQREKLERADAALGGGAPE
;
A
#
# COMPACT_ATOMS: atom_id res chain seq x y z
N GLU A 1 20.06 6.45 -8.81
CA GLU A 1 21.16 6.12 -7.86
C GLU A 1 20.64 5.37 -6.62
N VAL A 2 19.72 5.96 -5.84
CA VAL A 2 19.14 5.35 -4.62
C VAL A 2 18.52 3.97 -4.86
N LEU A 3 17.64 3.81 -5.87
CA LEU A 3 17.03 2.51 -6.17
C LEU A 3 18.07 1.44 -6.51
N ALA A 4 19.05 1.79 -7.35
CA ALA A 4 20.12 0.87 -7.72
C ALA A 4 20.97 0.42 -6.52
N GLU A 5 21.15 1.28 -5.51
CA GLU A 5 21.80 0.88 -4.26
C GLU A 5 20.99 -0.15 -3.49
N HIS A 6 19.68 0.06 -3.33
CA HIS A 6 18.81 -0.92 -2.69
C HIS A 6 18.74 -2.25 -3.46
N GLU A 7 18.70 -2.19 -4.79
CA GLU A 7 18.73 -3.38 -5.64
C GLU A 7 20.00 -4.20 -5.45
N ARG A 8 21.17 -3.55 -5.38
CA ARG A 8 22.48 -4.19 -5.15
C ARG A 8 22.57 -4.94 -3.82
N ARG A 9 21.79 -4.54 -2.80
CA ARG A 9 21.78 -5.22 -1.50
C ARG A 9 21.13 -6.61 -1.53
N GLY A 10 20.40 -6.96 -2.59
CA GLY A 10 19.71 -8.25 -2.69
C GLY A 10 18.53 -8.39 -1.71
N GLY A 11 17.89 -9.56 -1.71
CA GLY A 11 16.77 -9.88 -0.83
C GLY A 11 15.38 -9.40 -1.30
N ALA A 12 14.35 -9.94 -0.65
CA ALA A 12 12.96 -9.55 -0.88
C ALA A 12 12.72 -8.10 -0.43
N ARG A 13 12.01 -7.32 -1.27
CA ARG A 13 11.72 -5.92 -0.98
C ARG A 13 10.46 -5.44 -1.68
N VAL A 14 9.92 -4.34 -1.17
CA VAL A 14 8.82 -3.57 -1.76
C VAL A 14 9.18 -2.11 -1.62
N TYR A 15 8.96 -1.32 -2.67
CA TYR A 15 9.14 0.13 -2.62
C TYR A 15 7.81 0.81 -2.31
N LEU A 16 7.81 1.68 -1.30
CA LEU A 16 6.67 2.53 -0.96
C LEU A 16 6.98 3.95 -1.41
N THR A 17 6.19 4.47 -2.35
CA THR A 17 6.35 5.81 -2.90
C THR A 17 5.24 6.73 -2.41
N VAL A 18 5.62 7.95 -2.00
CA VAL A 18 4.69 8.97 -1.52
C VAL A 18 4.94 10.23 -2.34
N ALA A 19 4.03 10.53 -3.27
CA ALA A 19 4.10 11.72 -4.11
C ALA A 19 2.69 12.28 -4.32
N GLY A 20 2.50 13.56 -4.02
CA GLY A 20 1.25 14.27 -4.29
C GLY A 20 1.24 14.90 -5.67
N ARG A 21 0.10 15.49 -6.05
CA ARG A 21 -0.08 16.15 -7.35
C ARG A 21 0.20 15.19 -8.51
N SER A 22 1.03 15.59 -9.46
CA SER A 22 1.48 14.74 -10.56
C SER A 22 2.51 13.71 -10.07
N ASN A 23 2.07 12.46 -9.89
CA ASN A 23 2.89 11.38 -9.34
C ASN A 23 3.85 10.76 -10.37
N ALA A 24 4.91 11.51 -10.71
CA ALA A 24 6.00 11.00 -11.56
C ALA A 24 6.89 9.99 -10.81
N LEU A 25 7.02 10.14 -9.49
CA LEU A 25 7.92 9.31 -8.67
C LEU A 25 7.56 7.82 -8.77
N SER A 26 6.27 7.50 -8.64
CA SER A 26 5.84 6.09 -8.59
C SER A 26 6.04 5.39 -9.93
N GLY A 27 5.68 6.06 -11.03
CA GLY A 27 5.91 5.51 -12.37
C GLY A 27 7.40 5.35 -12.71
N LEU A 28 8.23 6.35 -12.35
CA LEU A 28 9.67 6.28 -12.60
C LEU A 28 10.37 5.23 -11.73
N ALA A 29 9.94 5.05 -10.48
CA ALA A 29 10.48 4.02 -9.61
C ALA A 29 10.14 2.63 -10.11
N ASP A 30 8.86 2.39 -10.44
CA ASP A 30 8.37 1.11 -10.93
C ASP A 30 9.01 0.70 -12.26
N ALA A 31 9.24 1.65 -13.17
CA ALA A 31 9.96 1.40 -14.43
C ALA A 31 11.44 0.98 -14.25
N GLN A 32 12.03 1.17 -13.07
CA GLN A 32 13.46 0.95 -12.82
C GLN A 32 13.76 -0.28 -11.96
N VAL A 33 12.76 -0.95 -11.41
CA VAL A 33 12.94 -2.07 -10.49
C VAL A 33 12.04 -3.24 -10.89
N ALA A 34 12.48 -4.46 -10.59
CA ALA A 34 11.64 -5.65 -10.75
C ALA A 34 10.78 -5.92 -9.50
N ALA A 35 11.12 -5.30 -8.37
CA ALA A 35 10.38 -5.44 -7.12
C ALA A 35 9.06 -4.65 -7.16
N PRO A 36 8.02 -5.08 -6.43
CA PRO A 36 6.75 -4.36 -6.40
C PRO A 36 6.91 -2.92 -5.88
N VAL A 37 6.25 -1.97 -6.54
CA VAL A 37 6.11 -0.59 -6.09
C VAL A 37 4.67 -0.31 -5.68
N ILE A 38 4.49 0.29 -4.51
CA ILE A 38 3.19 0.71 -3.97
C ILE A 38 3.20 2.23 -3.80
N ALA A 39 2.36 2.91 -4.56
CA ALA A 39 2.07 4.32 -4.40
C ALA A 39 1.04 4.54 -3.28
N CYS A 40 1.40 5.40 -2.33
CA CYS A 40 0.52 5.91 -1.29
C CYS A 40 0.50 7.46 -1.39
N PRO A 41 -0.22 8.02 -2.38
CA PRO A 41 -0.22 9.46 -2.61
C PRO A 41 -0.91 10.20 -1.44
N PRO A 42 -0.34 11.32 -0.95
CA PRO A 42 -1.01 12.18 0.03
C PRO A 42 -2.11 12.98 -0.66
N LEU A 43 -3.33 12.44 -0.68
CA LEU A 43 -4.48 13.10 -1.29
C LEU A 43 -4.97 14.26 -0.42
N GLY A 44 -5.08 15.44 -1.01
CA GLY A 44 -5.76 16.58 -0.39
C GLY A 44 -7.28 16.48 -0.49
N SER A 45 -8.00 17.39 0.17
CA SER A 45 -9.47 17.49 0.12
C SER A 45 -10.00 18.48 -0.93
N GLY A 46 -9.13 18.95 -1.84
CA GLY A 46 -9.45 19.95 -2.84
C GLY A 46 -10.00 19.38 -4.16
N PRO A 47 -10.43 20.26 -5.08
CA PRO A 47 -10.96 19.85 -6.40
C PRO A 47 -9.93 19.11 -7.27
N TRP A 48 -8.64 19.21 -6.93
CA TRP A 48 -7.55 18.55 -7.64
C TRP A 48 -7.35 17.08 -7.21
N ALA A 49 -7.92 16.64 -6.08
CA ALA A 49 -7.70 15.30 -5.54
C ALA A 49 -8.00 14.15 -6.52
N PRO A 50 -9.08 14.20 -7.34
CA PRO A 50 -9.32 13.18 -8.35
C PRO A 50 -8.23 13.12 -9.43
N TYR A 51 -7.66 14.26 -9.81
CA TYR A 51 -6.58 14.34 -10.80
C TYR A 51 -5.26 13.84 -10.23
N ASP A 52 -4.97 14.21 -8.98
CA ASP A 52 -3.80 13.72 -8.25
C ASP A 52 -3.85 12.19 -8.10
N LEU A 53 -5.02 11.64 -7.80
CA LEU A 53 -5.24 10.19 -7.77
C LEU A 53 -5.10 9.56 -9.16
N ALA A 54 -5.72 10.15 -10.19
CA ALA A 54 -5.62 9.64 -11.55
C ALA A 54 -4.16 9.58 -12.05
N SER A 55 -3.32 10.53 -11.62
CA SER A 55 -1.89 10.52 -11.92
C SER A 55 -1.13 9.32 -11.35
N SER A 56 -1.67 8.66 -10.32
CA SER A 56 -1.13 7.41 -9.75
C SER A 56 -1.69 6.16 -10.40
N LEU A 57 -2.91 6.23 -10.97
CA LEU A 57 -3.62 5.08 -11.56
C LEU A 57 -3.33 4.88 -13.06
N ARG A 58 -3.15 5.97 -13.81
CA ARG A 58 -2.98 5.93 -15.27
C ARG A 58 -1.50 5.96 -15.63
N MET A 59 -0.90 4.78 -15.74
CA MET A 59 0.49 4.60 -16.13
C MET A 59 0.64 4.15 -17.59
N PRO A 60 1.78 4.43 -18.24
CA PRO A 60 2.08 3.91 -19.57
C PRO A 60 2.28 2.39 -19.54
N SER A 61 2.23 1.75 -20.70
CA SER A 61 2.46 0.31 -20.84
C SER A 61 3.82 -0.11 -20.26
N GLY A 62 3.84 -1.19 -19.49
CA GLY A 62 5.06 -1.73 -18.85
C GLY A 62 5.41 -1.10 -17.50
N VAL A 63 4.60 -0.17 -17.00
CA VAL A 63 4.75 0.48 -15.69
C VAL A 63 3.44 0.27 -14.91
N ALA A 64 3.51 -0.43 -13.78
CA ALA A 64 2.35 -0.90 -13.03
C ALA A 64 2.53 -0.81 -11.49
N PRO A 65 2.80 0.39 -10.93
CA PRO A 65 2.75 0.58 -9.49
C PRO A 65 1.34 0.27 -8.96
N LEU A 66 1.28 -0.43 -7.83
CA LEU A 66 0.05 -0.60 -7.06
C LEU A 66 -0.33 0.71 -6.38
N VAL A 67 -1.61 0.92 -6.08
CA VAL A 67 -2.07 2.12 -5.36
C VAL A 67 -2.84 1.73 -4.11
N VAL A 68 -2.39 2.22 -2.95
CA VAL A 68 -3.08 2.05 -1.65
C VAL A 68 -3.10 3.41 -0.96
N LEU A 69 -4.28 3.96 -0.70
CA LEU A 69 -4.43 5.35 -0.27
C LEU A 69 -4.18 5.59 1.21
N ASP A 70 -4.46 4.58 2.03
CA ASP A 70 -4.27 4.66 3.47
C ASP A 70 -2.86 4.19 3.85
N PRO A 71 -2.06 4.99 4.60
CA PRO A 71 -0.68 4.66 4.92
C PRO A 71 -0.52 3.35 5.70
N GLU A 72 -1.41 3.05 6.64
CA GLU A 72 -1.36 1.80 7.42
C GLU A 72 -1.61 0.60 6.52
N ASN A 73 -2.60 0.71 5.63
CA ASN A 73 -2.89 -0.31 4.63
C ASN A 73 -1.77 -0.46 3.59
N ALA A 74 -1.07 0.62 3.22
CA ALA A 74 0.07 0.54 2.32
C ALA A 74 1.23 -0.24 2.96
N ALA A 75 1.51 0.00 4.24
CA ALA A 75 2.46 -0.79 5.01
C ALA A 75 2.02 -2.26 5.12
N LEU A 76 0.74 -2.50 5.44
CA LEU A 76 0.20 -3.86 5.51
C LEU A 76 0.29 -4.59 4.15
N ALA A 77 0.01 -3.90 3.05
CA ALA A 77 0.16 -4.45 1.70
C ALA A 77 1.61 -4.84 1.41
N ALA A 78 2.58 -3.98 1.75
CA ALA A 78 4.00 -4.29 1.62
C ALA A 78 4.40 -5.53 2.45
N VAL A 79 3.99 -5.59 3.71
CA VAL A 79 4.28 -6.74 4.59
C VAL A 79 3.63 -8.03 4.05
N LYS A 80 2.40 -7.96 3.52
CA LYS A 80 1.74 -9.11 2.88
C LYS A 80 2.50 -9.63 1.66
N ILE A 81 3.11 -8.76 0.87
CA ILE A 81 3.96 -9.17 -0.25
C ILE A 81 5.24 -9.85 0.27
N LEU A 82 5.91 -9.26 1.26
CA LEU A 82 7.11 -9.83 1.86
C LEU A 82 6.84 -11.17 2.55
N ALA A 83 5.66 -11.34 3.14
CA ALA A 83 5.21 -12.57 3.78
C ALA A 83 5.11 -13.78 2.85
N LEU A 84 5.13 -13.57 1.52
CA LEU A 84 5.22 -14.67 0.55
C LEU A 84 6.58 -15.38 0.61
N ALA A 85 7.63 -14.67 1.02
CA ALA A 85 8.99 -15.21 1.17
C ALA A 85 9.35 -15.48 2.64
N GLU A 86 8.69 -14.82 3.59
CA GLU A 86 9.03 -14.87 5.03
C GLU A 86 7.87 -15.37 5.90
N PRO A 87 7.86 -16.66 6.30
CA PRO A 87 6.74 -17.25 7.06
C PRO A 87 6.38 -16.53 8.36
N GLY A 88 7.37 -15.95 9.05
CA GLY A 88 7.15 -15.18 10.28
C GLY A 88 6.32 -13.92 10.04
N LEU A 89 6.50 -13.25 8.90
CA LEU A 89 5.66 -12.11 8.51
C LEU A 89 4.24 -12.56 8.19
N ALA A 90 4.06 -13.74 7.59
CA ALA A 90 2.73 -14.27 7.32
C ALA A 90 1.94 -14.54 8.61
N GLU A 91 2.60 -15.02 9.65
CA GLU A 91 2.00 -15.19 10.98
C GLU A 91 1.66 -13.85 11.63
N ALA A 92 2.59 -12.88 11.60
CA ALA A 92 2.35 -11.54 12.11
C ALA A 92 1.14 -10.86 11.43
N VAL A 93 1.01 -10.99 10.11
CA VAL A 93 -0.15 -10.48 9.34
C VAL A 93 -1.45 -11.14 9.82
N ARG A 94 -1.48 -12.46 9.98
CA ARG A 94 -2.68 -13.17 10.45
C ARG A 94 -3.08 -12.72 11.85
N SER A 95 -2.12 -12.59 12.75
CA SER A 95 -2.35 -12.11 14.12
C SER A 95 -2.90 -10.68 14.12
N TYR A 96 -2.30 -9.78 13.35
CA TYR A 96 -2.75 -8.40 13.24
C TYR A 96 -4.20 -8.33 12.72
N GLN A 97 -4.53 -9.08 11.66
CA GLN A 97 -5.88 -9.13 11.10
C GLN A 97 -6.91 -9.73 12.07
N ALA A 98 -6.54 -10.74 12.85
CA ALA A 98 -7.42 -11.30 13.89
C ALA A 98 -7.74 -10.24 14.97
N ALA A 99 -6.74 -9.49 15.43
CA ALA A 99 -6.94 -8.43 16.40
C ALA A 99 -7.83 -7.30 15.89
N GLN A 100 -7.70 -6.90 14.61
CA GLN A 100 -8.61 -5.91 14.01
C GLN A 100 -10.05 -6.41 13.92
N ARG A 101 -10.26 -7.70 13.62
CA ARG A 101 -11.58 -8.32 13.58
C ARG A 101 -12.24 -8.34 14.96
N GLU A 102 -11.51 -8.75 15.99
CA GLU A 102 -11.98 -8.73 17.38
C GLU A 102 -12.32 -7.30 17.85
N LYS A 103 -11.53 -6.30 17.42
CA LYS A 103 -11.83 -4.90 17.70
C LYS A 103 -13.16 -4.46 17.08
N LEU A 104 -13.42 -4.87 15.83
CA LEU A 104 -14.68 -4.57 15.14
C LEU A 104 -15.87 -5.27 15.81
N GLU A 105 -15.74 -6.56 16.13
CA GLU A 105 -16.78 -7.34 16.82
C GLU A 105 -17.14 -6.74 18.19
N ARG A 106 -16.14 -6.28 18.95
CA ARG A 106 -16.37 -5.58 20.22
C ARG A 106 -17.06 -4.22 20.04
N ALA A 107 -16.69 -3.48 18.99
CA ALA A 107 -17.32 -2.21 18.69
C ALA A 107 -18.80 -2.40 18.29
N ASP A 108 -19.10 -3.43 17.50
CA ASP A 108 -20.47 -3.80 17.13
C ASP A 108 -21.32 -4.19 18.35
N ALA A 109 -20.77 -5.06 19.23
CA ALA A 109 -21.44 -5.47 20.47
C ALA A 109 -21.75 -4.27 21.40
N ALA A 110 -20.87 -3.27 21.45
CA ALA A 110 -21.07 -2.06 22.26
C ALA A 110 -22.16 -1.12 21.69
N LEU A 111 -22.44 -1.18 20.38
CA LEU A 111 -23.47 -0.39 19.72
C LEU A 111 -24.86 -1.05 19.75
N GLY A 112 -24.98 -2.25 20.31
CA GLY A 112 -26.28 -2.87 20.61
C GLY A 112 -26.99 -3.51 19.42
N GLY A 113 -26.25 -4.03 18.43
CA GLY A 113 -26.79 -4.91 17.37
C GLY A 113 -28.06 -4.40 16.72
N GLY A 114 -27.97 -3.31 15.93
CA GLY A 114 -29.07 -2.89 15.08
C GLY A 114 -29.48 -4.04 14.16
N ALA A 115 -30.69 -4.57 14.35
CA ALA A 115 -31.26 -5.58 13.46
C ALA A 115 -31.22 -5.07 12.01
N PRO A 116 -30.92 -5.91 11.02
CA PRO A 116 -31.04 -5.51 9.63
C PRO A 116 -32.53 -5.27 9.29
N GLU A 117 -32.85 -4.09 8.76
CA GLU A 117 -34.05 -3.87 7.93
C GLU A 117 -33.82 -4.45 6.52
#